data_AF-A0A6P2PM94-F1
#
_entry.id   AF-A0A6P2PM94-F1
#
_cell.length_a   1.000
_cell.length_b   1.000
_cell.length_c   1.000
_cell.angle_alpha   90.00
_cell.angle_beta   90.00
_cell.angle_gamma   90.00
#
_symmetry.space_group_name_H-M   'P 1'
#
loop_
_entity.id
_entity.type
_entity.pdbx_description
1 polymer ?
#
loop_
_entity_poly.entity_id
_entity_poly.type
_entity_poly.pdbx_seq_one_letter_code
_entity_poly.pdbx_strand_id
1 'polypeptide(L)'
;MRVIHVPVGPPADIAKERLLPYTGTLADYMTARMRQEPDPVDVMHANCFASGEAVLRVKNHLGIPLVMTFHSLDHVHRLHQGVPTVSPTNASRSRTRSRAAQTG
;
A
#
# COMPACT_ATOMS: atom_id res chain seq x y z
N MET A 1 0.51 -4.32 -19.46
CA MET A 1 0.60 -4.09 -18.00
C MET A 1 1.36 -5.25 -17.38
N ARG A 2 2.35 -4.98 -16.51
CA ARG A 2 3.20 -6.00 -15.86
C ARG A 2 3.00 -5.94 -14.35
N VAL A 3 2.82 -7.08 -13.71
CA VAL A 3 2.76 -7.21 -12.24
C VAL A 3 4.07 -7.84 -11.77
N ILE A 4 4.74 -7.19 -10.81
CA ILE A 4 5.97 -7.67 -10.20
C ILE A 4 5.66 -7.99 -8.75
N HIS A 5 5.82 -9.26 -8.37
CA HIS A 5 5.73 -9.67 -6.98
C HIS A 5 7.04 -9.30 -6.27
N VAL A 6 6.92 -8.62 -5.14
CA VAL A 6 8.06 -8.15 -4.36
C VAL A 6 8.18 -8.99 -3.09
N PRO A 7 9.35 -9.59 -2.78
CA PRO A 7 9.56 -10.44 -1.62
C PRO A 7 9.79 -9.59 -0.35
N VAL A 8 8.79 -8.80 0.05
CA VAL A 8 8.86 -7.89 1.20
C VAL A 8 7.74 -8.18 2.19
N GLY A 9 8.12 -8.35 3.45
CA GLY A 9 7.20 -8.67 4.54
C GLY A 9 6.87 -10.16 4.65
N PRO A 10 6.08 -10.56 5.67
CA PRO A 10 5.63 -11.93 5.84
C PRO A 10 4.68 -12.36 4.72
N PRO A 11 4.63 -13.67 4.38
CA PRO A 11 3.71 -14.22 3.38
C PRO A 11 2.30 -14.41 3.97
N ALA A 12 1.69 -13.33 4.43
CA ALA A 12 0.36 -13.31 5.04
C ALA A 12 -0.35 -12.00 4.70
N ASP A 13 -1.68 -11.97 4.89
CA ASP A 13 -2.45 -10.74 4.71
C ASP A 13 -2.07 -9.70 5.77
N ILE A 14 -1.64 -8.52 5.31
CA ILE A 14 -1.26 -7.40 6.16
C ILE A 14 -2.28 -6.28 5.96
N ALA A 15 -2.89 -5.83 7.05
CA ALA A 15 -3.77 -4.66 7.04
C ALA A 15 -3.01 -3.42 6.53
N LYS A 16 -3.67 -2.57 5.74
CA LYS A 16 -3.04 -1.40 5.10
C LYS A 16 -2.36 -0.46 6.10
N GLU A 17 -2.89 -0.38 7.33
CA GLU A 17 -2.39 0.44 8.43
C GLU A 17 -1.06 -0.07 8.99
N ARG A 18 -0.73 -1.34 8.75
CA ARG A 18 0.49 -2.00 9.23
C ARG A 18 1.57 -2.11 8.16
N LEU A 19 1.40 -1.46 7.00
CA LEU A 19 2.35 -1.54 5.89
C LEU A 19 3.58 -0.66 6.07
N LEU A 20 3.50 0.40 6.89
CA LEU A 20 4.58 1.39 7.02
C LEU A 20 5.95 0.80 7.37
N PRO A 21 6.09 -0.17 8.30
CA PRO A 21 7.40 -0.77 8.60
C PRO A 21 8.09 -1.46 7.42
N TYR A 22 7.35 -1.86 6.38
CA TYR A 22 7.89 -2.57 5.21
C TYR A 22 8.29 -1.65 4.05
N THR A 23 8.00 -0.35 4.16
CA THR A 23 8.25 0.62 3.09
C THR A 23 9.73 0.81 2.78
N GLY A 24 10.60 0.72 3.80
CA GLY A 24 12.05 0.77 3.62
C GLY A 24 12.59 -0.40 2.79
N THR A 25 12.26 -1.63 3.19
CA THR A 25 12.71 -2.82 2.45
C THR A 25 12.10 -2.91 1.06
N LEU A 26 10.88 -2.41 0.88
CA LEU A 26 10.28 -2.21 -0.44
C LEU A 26 11.09 -1.23 -1.29
N ALA A 27 11.50 -0.09 -0.74
CA ALA A 27 12.31 0.89 -1.45
C ALA A 27 13.68 0.33 -1.87
N ASP A 28 14.33 -0.44 -0.98
CA ASP A 28 15.62 -1.08 -1.26
C ASP A 28 15.49 -2.06 -2.43
N TYR A 29 14.46 -2.92 -2.40
CA TYR A 29 14.18 -3.85 -3.49
C TYR A 29 13.90 -3.12 -4.81
N MET A 30 13.03 -2.10 -4.78
CA MET A 30 12.70 -1.32 -5.99
C MET A 30 13.94 -0.64 -6.57
N THR A 31 14.78 -0.04 -5.73
CA THR A 31 16.01 0.63 -6.16
C THR A 31 16.98 -0.36 -6.81
N ALA A 32 17.21 -1.51 -6.18
CA ALA A 32 18.08 -2.55 -6.73
C ALA A 32 17.55 -3.09 -8.06
N ARG A 33 16.25 -3.35 -8.14
CA ARG A 33 15.60 -3.83 -9.36
C ARG A 33 15.69 -2.81 -10.50
N MET A 34 15.33 -1.55 -10.25
CA MET A 34 15.30 -0.51 -11.28
C MET A 34 16.69 -0.23 -11.86
N ARG A 35 17.76 -0.41 -11.08
CA ARG A 35 19.14 -0.32 -11.58
C ARG A 35 19.51 -1.44 -12.55
N GLN A 36 18.82 -2.57 -12.48
CA GLN A 36 19.05 -3.74 -13.33
C GLN A 36 18.03 -3.83 -14.48
N GLU A 37 17.01 -2.98 -14.50
CA GLU A 37 15.99 -3.00 -15.54
C GLU A 37 16.57 -2.38 -16.83
N PRO A 38 16.49 -3.07 -17.97
CA PRO A 38 17.03 -2.58 -19.24
C PRO A 38 16.27 -1.35 -19.75
N ASP A 39 14.97 -1.25 -19.44
CA ASP A 39 14.12 -0.13 -19.79
C ASP A 39 14.02 0.84 -18.59
N PRO A 40 14.47 2.10 -18.72
CA PRO A 40 14.39 3.06 -17.63
C PRO A 40 12.94 3.44 -17.32
N VAL A 41 12.67 3.71 -16.04
CA VAL A 41 11.36 4.19 -15.58
C VAL A 41 11.33 5.72 -15.65
N ASP A 42 10.45 6.27 -16.49
CA ASP A 42 10.32 7.73 -16.66
C ASP A 42 9.56 8.41 -15.52
N VAL A 43 8.61 7.70 -14.90
CA VAL A 43 7.76 8.23 -13.83
C VAL A 43 7.28 7.12 -12.91
N MET A 44 7.17 7.42 -11.61
CA MET A 44 6.58 6.55 -10.61
C MET A 44 5.26 7.14 -10.12
N HIS A 45 4.25 6.29 -9.93
CA HIS A 45 2.95 6.68 -9.38
C HIS A 45 2.63 5.86 -8.13
N ALA A 46 2.38 6.54 -7.02
CA ALA A 46 2.00 5.91 -5.75
C ALA A 46 0.55 6.26 -5.38
N ASN A 47 -0.21 5.25 -4.94
CA ASN A 47 -1.66 5.34 -4.77
C ASN A 47 -2.13 5.27 -3.30
N CYS A 48 -1.21 5.47 -2.36
CA CYS A 48 -1.50 5.58 -0.93
C CYS A 48 -0.27 6.13 -0.20
N PHE A 49 -0.45 6.51 1.06
CA PHE A 49 0.66 7.01 1.88
C PHE A 49 1.82 6.01 2.02
N ALA A 50 1.54 4.72 2.30
CA ALA A 50 2.59 3.72 2.46
C ALA A 50 3.41 3.51 1.16
N SER A 51 2.75 3.43 0.00
CA SER A 51 3.46 3.36 -1.29
C SER A 51 4.22 4.66 -1.59
N GLY A 52 3.66 5.81 -1.24
CA GLY A 52 4.32 7.11 -1.40
C GLY A 52 5.60 7.22 -0.59
N GLU A 53 5.58 6.76 0.66
CA GLU A 53 6.77 6.71 1.54
C GLU A 53 7.89 5.89 0.88
N ALA A 54 7.58 4.66 0.45
CA ALA A 54 8.57 3.78 -0.17
C ALA A 54 9.16 4.39 -1.45
N VAL A 55 8.30 4.90 -2.32
CA VAL A 55 8.72 5.45 -3.61
C VAL A 55 9.45 6.79 -3.47
N LEU A 56 9.16 7.57 -2.43
CA LEU A 56 9.91 8.79 -2.12
C LEU A 56 11.39 8.48 -1.82
N ARG A 57 11.66 7.38 -1.11
CA ARG A 57 13.03 6.90 -0.89
C ARG A 57 13.70 6.52 -2.21
N VAL A 58 13.01 5.77 -3.08
CA VAL A 58 13.51 5.40 -4.42
C VAL A 58 13.83 6.63 -5.26
N LYS A 59 12.93 7.63 -5.26
CA LYS A 59 13.15 8.92 -5.91
C LYS A 59 14.44 9.59 -5.43
N ASN A 60 14.70 9.61 -4.12
CA ASN A 60 15.93 10.20 -3.58
C ASN A 60 17.19 9.46 -4.03
N HIS A 61 17.10 8.16 -4.33
CA HIS A 61 18.23 7.36 -4.82
C HIS A 61 18.43 7.42 -6.34
N LEU A 62 17.37 7.56 -7.13
CA LEU A 62 17.41 7.42 -8.58
C LEU A 62 17.03 8.68 -9.36
N GLY A 63 16.51 9.72 -8.71
CA GLY A 63 16.11 10.98 -9.35
C GLY A 63 14.84 10.89 -10.20
N ILE A 64 14.13 9.77 -10.18
CA ILE A 64 12.94 9.53 -11.02
C ILE A 64 11.75 10.38 -10.52
N PRO A 65 11.02 11.09 -11.41
CA PRO A 65 9.80 11.81 -11.06
C PRO A 65 8.75 10.93 -10.35
N LEU A 66 8.09 11.50 -9.34
CA LEU A 66 7.07 10.82 -8.54
C LEU A 66 5.78 11.63 -8.52
N VAL A 67 4.66 10.97 -8.85
CA VAL A 67 3.29 11.45 -8.67
C VAL A 67 2.65 10.65 -7.54
N MET A 68 1.96 11.32 -6.61
CA MET A 68 1.23 10.67 -5.53
C MET A 68 -0.25 11.01 -5.58
N THR A 69 -1.11 10.00 -5.44
CA THR A 69 -2.55 10.16 -5.29
C THR A 69 -2.96 9.64 -3.93
N PHE A 70 -3.66 10.48 -3.16
CA PHE A 70 -4.21 10.13 -1.86
C PHE A 70 -5.74 10.05 -1.97
N HIS A 71 -6.31 8.86 -1.74
CA HIS A 71 -7.76 8.66 -1.73
C HIS A 71 -8.40 9.12 -0.42
N SER A 72 -7.65 9.05 0.66
CA SER A 72 -8.05 9.59 1.96
C SER A 72 -6.84 10.10 2.72
N LEU A 73 -7.07 11.18 3.47
CA LEU A 73 -6.11 11.71 4.43
C LEU A 73 -6.63 11.35 5.82
N ASP A 74 -6.69 10.05 6.16
CA ASP A 74 -7.34 9.56 7.39
C ASP A 74 -6.83 10.26 8.67
N HIS A 75 -5.61 10.80 8.66
CA HIS A 75 -5.08 11.63 9.75
C HIS A 75 -5.72 13.02 9.81
N VAL A 76 -5.90 13.71 8.67
CA VAL A 76 -6.63 14.98 8.55
C VAL A 76 -8.12 14.77 8.87
N HIS A 77 -8.66 13.62 8.49
CA HIS A 77 -10.04 13.25 8.81
C HIS A 77 -10.27 13.16 10.33
N ARG A 78 -9.35 12.57 11.10
CA ARG A 78 -9.42 12.55 12.56
C ARG A 78 -9.24 13.92 13.21
N LEU A 79 -8.36 14.76 12.66
CA LEU A 79 -8.09 16.10 13.19
C LEU A 79 -9.28 17.07 13.00
N HIS A 80 -10.09 16.86 11.96
CA HIS A 80 -11.26 17.71 11.68
C HIS A 80 -12.60 17.07 12.06
N GLN A 81 -12.64 15.80 12.48
CA GLN A 81 -13.82 15.20 13.12
C GLN A 81 -13.91 15.58 14.61
N GLY A 82 -14.13 16.87 14.86
CA GLY A 82 -14.46 17.41 16.19
C GLY A 82 -15.91 17.19 16.63
N VAL A 83 -16.72 16.45 15.87
CA VAL A 83 -18.07 16.05 16.26
C VAL A 83 -18.31 14.61 15.77
N PRO A 84 -18.62 13.64 16.65
CA PRO A 84 -19.05 12.33 16.21
C PRO A 84 -20.42 12.49 15.54
N THR A 85 -20.46 12.50 14.21
CA THR A 85 -21.69 12.21 13.50
C THR A 85 -22.00 10.74 13.75
N VAL A 86 -22.96 10.46 14.64
CA VAL A 86 -23.64 9.17 14.69
C VAL A 86 -24.26 8.93 13.32
N SER A 87 -23.58 8.19 12.47
CA SER A 87 -24.21 7.58 11.30
C SER A 87 -25.10 6.45 11.82
N PRO A 88 -26.40 6.41 11.47
CA PRO A 88 -27.25 5.31 11.87
C PRO A 88 -26.72 4.02 11.25
N THR A 89 -26.57 3.02 12.12
CA THR A 89 -26.21 1.63 11.86
C THR A 89 -26.72 1.10 10.52
N ASN A 90 -25.81 0.67 9.64
CA ASN A 90 -26.07 -0.42 8.70
C ASN A 90 -25.13 -1.60 9.01
N ALA A 91 -25.56 -2.47 9.93
CA ALA A 91 -24.90 -3.75 10.16
C ALA A 91 -25.10 -4.67 8.96
N SER A 92 -24.32 -4.51 7.88
CA SER A 92 -24.21 -5.53 6.83
C SER A 92 -23.13 -6.55 7.25
N ARG A 93 -23.58 -7.58 7.95
CA ARG A 93 -22.86 -8.84 8.19
C ARG A 93 -22.39 -9.45 6.86
N SER A 94 -21.09 -9.42 6.57
CA SER A 94 -20.49 -10.38 5.64
C SER A 94 -20.06 -11.63 6.41
N ARG A 95 -20.98 -12.60 6.54
CA ARG A 95 -20.62 -13.98 6.92
C ARG A 95 -20.01 -14.64 5.68
N THR A 96 -18.68 -14.71 5.59
CA THR A 96 -18.04 -15.68 4.70
C THR A 96 -18.10 -17.03 5.39
N ARG A 97 -19.02 -17.90 4.94
CA ARG A 97 -19.05 -19.30 5.35
C ARG A 97 -17.77 -19.97 4.85
N SER A 98 -16.87 -20.31 5.78
CA SER A 98 -15.92 -21.40 5.57
C SER A 98 -16.72 -22.69 5.48
N ARG A 99 -16.78 -23.29 4.28
CA ARG A 99 -17.27 -24.65 4.11
C ARG A 99 -16.06 -25.56 4.27
N ALA A 100 -15.95 -26.15 5.45
CA ALA A 100 -15.13 -27.31 5.70
C ALA A 100 -15.49 -28.39 4.66
N ALA A 101 -14.50 -28.78 3.86
CA ALA A 101 -14.54 -30.04 3.15
C ALA A 101 -14.06 -31.11 4.13
N GLN A 102 -14.99 -31.95 4.56
CA GLN A 102 -14.71 -33.27 5.11
C GLN A 102 -15.48 -34.30 4.26
N THR A 103 -14.74 -35.37 3.97
CA THR A 103 -15.17 -36.73 3.62
C THR A 103 -15.48 -37.07 2.17
N GLY A 104 -14.72 -38.05 1.68
CA GLY A 104 -14.82 -38.74 0.39
C GLY A 104 -13.53 -39.48 0.13
#